data_AF-A0A348FXD5-F1
#
_entry.id   AF-A0A348FXD5-F1
#
_cell.length_a   1.000
_cell.length_b   1.000
_cell.length_c   1.000
_cell.angle_alpha   90.00
_cell.angle_beta   90.00
_cell.angle_gamma   90.00
#
_symmetry.space_group_name_H-M   'P 1'
#
loop_
_entity.id
_entity.type
_entity.pdbx_description
1 polymer ?
#
loop_
_entity_poly.entity_id
_entity_poly.type
_entity_poly.pdbx_seq_one_letter_code
_entity_poly.pdbx_strand_id
1 'polypeptide(L)' 'MARHLPPHAQDIYRAAFNNAFAAHADDPRQEEAAHRIAWAAVKRSYVKVGDDWVERR' A
#
# COMPACT_ATOMS: atom_id res chain seq x y z
N MET A 1 6.97 -18.60 11.59
CA MET A 1 6.10 -17.59 12.19
C MET A 1 5.73 -16.57 11.12
N ALA A 2 4.49 -16.11 11.14
CA ALA A 2 3.79 -15.51 10.01
C ALA A 2 4.49 -14.26 9.43
N ARG A 3 5.05 -14.43 8.22
CA ARG A 3 5.58 -13.40 7.28
C ARG A 3 4.48 -12.48 6.72
N HIS A 4 3.49 -12.14 7.53
CA HIS A 4 2.28 -11.47 7.08
C HIS A 4 2.41 -9.98 7.34
N LEU A 5 2.11 -9.20 6.30
CA LEU A 5 2.03 -7.75 6.38
C LEU A 5 1.13 -7.37 7.57
N PRO A 6 1.59 -6.52 8.50
CA PRO A 6 0.78 -6.14 9.65
C PRO A 6 -0.58 -5.59 9.20
N PRO A 7 -1.66 -5.85 9.97
CA PRO A 7 -3.02 -5.48 9.58
C PRO A 7 -3.15 -3.97 9.29
N HIS A 8 -2.35 -3.14 9.97
CA HIS A 8 -2.33 -1.70 9.74
C HIS A 8 -1.72 -1.31 8.39
N ALA A 9 -0.67 -1.99 7.92
CA ALA A 9 -0.13 -1.80 6.57
C ALA A 9 -1.14 -2.19 5.48
N GLN A 10 -1.95 -3.24 5.71
CA GLN A 10 -3.03 -3.63 4.80
C GLN A 10 -4.15 -2.58 4.75
N ASP A 11 -4.39 -1.88 5.85
CA ASP A 11 -5.37 -0.79 5.92
C ASP A 11 -4.91 0.42 5.11
N ILE A 12 -3.66 0.86 5.32
CA ILE A 12 -3.02 1.93 4.54
C ILE A 12 -3.05 1.62 3.05
N TYR A 13 -2.73 0.37 2.70
CA TYR A 13 -2.79 -0.09 1.31
C TYR A 13 -4.18 0.08 0.71
N ARG A 14 -5.23 -0.42 1.40
CA ARG A 14 -6.61 -0.34 0.91
C ARG A 14 -7.11 1.10 0.82
N ALA A 15 -6.79 1.94 1.80
CA ALA A 15 -7.17 3.35 1.80
C ALA A 15 -6.52 4.11 0.63
N ALA A 16 -5.21 3.93 0.43
CA ALA A 16 -4.47 4.57 -0.66
C ALA A 16 -4.90 4.03 -2.04
N PHE A 17 -5.15 2.72 -2.15
CA PHE A 17 -5.66 2.10 -3.38
C PHE A 17 -7.04 2.67 -3.74
N ASN A 18 -8.00 2.66 -2.80
CA ASN A 18 -9.34 3.19 -3.05
C ASN A 18 -9.30 4.66 -3.44
N ASN A 19 -8.46 5.47 -2.80
CA ASN A 19 -8.31 6.88 -3.13
C ASN A 19 -7.73 7.08 -4.55
N ALA A 20 -6.65 6.38 -4.88
CA ALA A 20 -6.02 6.46 -6.19
C ALA A 20 -6.92 5.89 -7.31
N PHE A 21 -7.62 4.80 -7.04
CA PHE A 21 -8.55 4.18 -7.98
C PHE A 21 -9.75 5.10 -8.26
N ALA A 22 -10.29 5.75 -7.24
CA ALA A 22 -11.34 6.76 -7.40
C ALA A 22 -10.83 8.00 -8.17
N ALA A 23 -9.58 8.41 -7.94
CA ALA A 23 -8.96 9.55 -8.65
C ALA A 23 -8.69 9.26 -10.14
N HIS A 24 -8.51 7.99 -10.50
CA HIS A 24 -8.23 7.55 -11.87
C HIS A 24 -9.38 6.76 -12.50
N ALA A 25 -10.62 6.90 -12.00
CA ALA A 25 -11.77 6.07 -12.39
C ALA A 25 -12.14 6.07 -13.90
N ASP A 26 -11.57 6.99 -14.68
CA ASP A 26 -11.80 7.14 -16.12
C ASP A 26 -10.69 6.51 -16.99
N ASP A 27 -9.62 6.00 -16.36
CA ASP A 27 -8.45 5.47 -17.08
C ASP A 27 -8.33 3.94 -16.95
N PRO A 28 -8.23 3.17 -18.04
CA PRO A 28 -8.08 1.71 -17.95
C PRO A 28 -6.78 1.25 -17.27
N ARG A 29 -5.81 2.15 -17.04
CA ARG A 29 -4.57 1.89 -16.29
C ARG A 29 -4.67 2.28 -14.81
N GLN A 30 -5.86 2.65 -14.34
CA GLN A 30 -6.11 3.06 -12.96
C GLN A 30 -5.69 2.00 -11.93
N GLU A 31 -5.88 0.71 -12.21
CA GLU A 31 -5.46 -0.36 -11.32
C GLU A 31 -3.95 -0.33 -11.12
N GLU A 32 -3.17 -0.26 -12.21
CA GLU A 32 -1.71 -0.21 -12.14
C GLU A 32 -1.21 1.03 -11.40
N ALA A 33 -1.83 2.19 -11.64
CA ALA A 33 -1.51 3.43 -10.93
C ALA A 33 -1.86 3.33 -9.44
N ALA A 34 -3.05 2.84 -9.11
CA ALA A 34 -3.53 2.67 -7.74
C ALA A 34 -2.68 1.66 -6.98
N HIS A 35 -2.28 0.55 -7.60
CA HIS A 35 -1.35 -0.42 -7.02
C HIS A 35 0.01 0.23 -6.69
N ARG A 36 0.57 1.02 -7.62
CA ARG A 36 1.83 1.73 -7.39
C ARG A 36 1.73 2.74 -6.24
N ILE A 37 0.65 3.53 -6.21
CA ILE A 37 0.40 4.54 -5.17
C ILE A 37 0.19 3.88 -3.80
N ALA A 38 -0.61 2.81 -3.75
CA ALA A 38 -0.86 2.06 -2.52
C ALA A 38 0.43 1.46 -1.95
N TRP A 39 1.26 0.82 -2.80
CA TRP A 39 2.56 0.31 -2.38
C TRP A 39 3.53 1.41 -1.93
N ALA A 40 3.50 2.58 -2.56
CA ALA A 40 4.30 3.72 -2.13
C ALA A 40 3.88 4.23 -0.74
N ALA A 41 2.57 4.30 -0.48
CA ALA A 41 2.03 4.69 0.82
C ALA A 41 2.41 3.70 1.93
N VAL A 42 2.32 2.39 1.66
CA VAL A 42 2.79 1.34 2.58
C VAL A 42 4.27 1.49 2.83
N LYS A 43 5.11 1.59 1.79
CA LYS A 43 6.57 1.75 1.95
C LYS A 43 7.00 3.03 2.66
N ARG A 44 6.15 4.07 2.63
CA ARG A 44 6.39 5.32 3.35
C ARG A 44 6.19 5.15 4.85
N SER A 45 5.16 4.39 5.24
CA SER A 45 4.79 4.14 6.65
C SER A 45 5.40 2.86 7.21
N TYR A 46 5.89 1.96 6.37
CA TYR A 46 6.49 0.69 6.74
C TYR A 46 7.79 0.48 5.96
N VAL A 47 8.86 0.21 6.68
CA VAL A 47 10.16 -0.14 6.11
C VAL A 47 10.39 -1.63 6.25
N LYS A 48 10.81 -2.29 5.16
CA LYS A 48 11.22 -3.68 5.22
C LYS A 48 12.61 -3.75 5.86
N VAL A 49 12.72 -4.36 7.04
CA VAL A 49 13.97 -4.56 7.78
C VAL A 49 14.22 -6.06 7.85
N GLY A 50 15.14 -6.56 7.02
CA GLY A 50 15.37 -7.99 6.86
C GLY A 50 14.17 -8.68 6.19
N ASP A 51 13.53 -9.61 6.90
CA ASP A 51 12.31 -10.29 6.44
C ASP A 51 11.02 -9.65 6.99
N ASP A 52 11.15 -8.70 7.92
CA ASP A 52 10.03 -8.08 8.63
C ASP A 52 9.66 -6.71 8.07
N TRP A 53 8.39 -6.33 8.23
CA TRP A 53 7.89 -4.99 7.92
C TRP A 53 7.69 -4.22 9.21
N VAL A 54 8.52 -3.21 9.43
CA VAL A 54 8.50 -2.39 10.64
C VAL A 54 7.84 -1.04 10.33
N GLU A 55 6.89 -0.63 11.17
CA GLU A 55 6.26 0.69 11.05
C GLU A 55 7.31 1.79 11.24
N ARG A 56 7.44 2.64 10.22
CA ARG A 56 8.23 3.87 10.24
C ARG A 56 7.39 4.93 10.95
N ARG A 57 7.46 4.94 12.27
CA ARG A 57 6.88 5.99 13.12
C ARG A 57 7.60 7.33 12.97
#